data_AF-A0A8J3KJD5-F1
#
_entry.id   AF-A0A8J3KJD5-F1
#
_cell.length_a   1.000
_cell.length_b   1.000
_cell.length_c   1.000
_cell.angle_alpha   90.00
_cell.angle_beta   90.00
_cell.angle_gamma   90.00
#
_symmetry.space_group_name_H-M   'P 1'
#
loop_
_entity.id
_entity.type
_entity.pdbx_description
1 polymer ?
#
loop_
_entity_poly.entity_id
_entity_poly.type
_entity_poly.pdbx_seq_one_letter_code
_entity_poly.pdbx_strand_id
1 'polypeptide(L)'
;MTGRSLLLRFSYFEHDWDEAIEGVEAMEAELLRRAAEGEWHEVVDDEPDEFDTLDDLVRRAEEVIVGEWEMPVEAVRLPLDKLRVIIAEGGWTFAKGEFSDFEGHHNDTELMVKLVR
;
A
#
# COMPACT_ATOMS: atom_id res chain seq x y z
N MET A 1 4.29 -26.22 -14.92
CA MET A 1 5.38 -25.26 -14.71
C MET A 1 5.03 -24.49 -13.45
N THR A 2 5.80 -24.65 -12.38
CA THR A 2 5.61 -23.87 -11.14
C THR A 2 6.17 -22.48 -11.38
N GLY A 3 5.30 -21.52 -11.68
CA GLY A 3 5.67 -20.11 -11.75
C GLY A 3 6.20 -19.64 -10.40
N ARG A 4 7.12 -18.67 -10.41
CA ARG A 4 7.58 -18.04 -9.18
C ARG A 4 6.49 -17.07 -8.71
N SER A 5 6.24 -17.04 -7.41
CA SER A 5 5.38 -16.03 -6.78
C SER A 5 6.21 -15.16 -5.84
N LEU A 6 5.74 -13.93 -5.62
CA LEU A 6 6.28 -12.97 -4.67
C LEU A 6 5.11 -12.29 -3.97
N LEU A 7 5.12 -12.30 -2.64
CA LEU A 7 4.19 -11.52 -1.83
C LEU A 7 4.92 -10.28 -1.33
N LEU A 8 4.34 -9.11 -1.62
CA LEU A 8 4.89 -7.83 -1.20
C LEU A 8 3.87 -7.09 -0.35
N ARG A 9 4.35 -6.40 0.67
CA ARG A 9 3.56 -5.50 1.51
C ARG A 9 4.19 -4.12 1.56
N PHE A 10 3.34 -3.11 1.53
CA PHE A 10 3.64 -1.73 1.88
C PHE A 10 2.78 -1.31 3.06
N SER A 11 3.36 -0.60 4.04
CA SER A 11 2.64 -0.10 5.23
C SER A 11 2.90 1.38 5.41
N TYR A 12 1.87 2.13 5.82
CA TYR A 12 2.01 3.53 6.22
C TYR A 12 2.55 3.69 7.64
N PHE A 13 2.67 2.58 8.41
CA PHE A 13 3.22 2.51 9.76
C PHE A 13 2.63 3.57 10.70
N GLU A 14 1.30 3.73 10.66
CA GLU A 14 0.54 4.71 11.45
C GLU A 14 0.71 4.50 12.95
N HIS A 15 0.97 3.26 13.37
CA HIS A 15 1.27 2.94 14.77
C HIS A 15 2.60 3.50 15.24
N ASP A 16 3.54 3.74 14.31
CA ASP A 16 4.85 4.33 14.58
C ASP A 16 4.84 5.87 14.38
N TRP A 17 3.69 6.48 14.17
CA TRP A 17 3.58 7.93 14.08
C TRP A 17 3.72 8.55 15.46
N ASP A 18 4.36 9.72 15.52
CA ASP A 18 4.47 10.47 16.77
C ASP A 18 3.07 10.92 17.21
N GLU A 19 2.67 10.60 18.44
CA GLU A 19 1.39 11.01 19.03
C GLU A 19 1.20 12.54 19.03
N ALA A 20 2.29 13.31 18.93
CA ALA A 20 2.25 14.77 18.80
C ALA A 20 1.85 15.27 17.41
N ILE A 21 1.70 14.39 16.41
CA ILE A 21 1.18 14.72 15.08
C ILE A 21 -0.33 14.96 15.21
N GLU A 22 -0.67 16.23 15.45
CA GLU A 22 -2.05 16.68 15.60
C GLU A 22 -2.43 17.65 14.48
N GLY A 23 -3.65 17.47 13.95
CA GLY A 23 -4.21 18.33 12.93
C GLY A 23 -3.91 17.89 11.50
N VAL A 24 -4.81 18.25 10.59
CA VAL A 24 -4.85 17.74 9.21
C VAL A 24 -3.54 18.00 8.46
N GLU A 25 -2.96 19.19 8.56
CA GLU A 25 -1.73 19.54 7.84
C GLU A 25 -0.52 18.69 8.29
N ALA A 26 -0.42 18.39 9.59
CA ALA A 26 0.67 17.57 10.12
C ALA A 26 0.50 16.09 9.75
N MET A 27 -0.75 15.60 9.78
CA MET A 27 -1.09 14.24 9.34
C MET A 27 -0.83 14.05 7.85
N GLU A 28 -1.23 15.02 7.02
CA GLU A 28 -0.95 15.00 5.58
C GLU A 28 0.55 14.93 5.30
N ALA A 29 1.33 15.78 5.96
CA ALA A 29 2.78 15.82 5.79
C ALA A 29 3.44 14.48 6.18
N GLU A 30 3.02 13.87 7.29
CA GLU A 30 3.55 12.57 7.72
C GLU A 30 3.12 11.45 6.77
N LEU A 31 1.85 11.41 6.36
CA LEU A 31 1.36 10.42 5.40
C LEU A 31 2.15 10.47 4.10
N LEU A 32 2.35 11.68 3.54
CA LEU A 32 3.15 11.88 2.34
C LEU A 32 4.60 11.47 2.52
N ARG A 33 5.19 11.76 3.69
CA ARG A 33 6.55 11.30 4.02
C ARG A 33 6.63 9.78 4.03
N ARG A 34 5.68 9.09 4.67
CA ARG A 34 5.62 7.62 4.72
C ARG A 34 5.40 7.02 3.33
N ALA A 35 4.51 7.59 2.53
CA ALA A 35 4.29 7.21 1.14
C ALA A 35 5.56 7.34 0.29
N ALA A 36 6.32 8.42 0.48
CA ALA A 36 7.54 8.70 -0.27
C ALA A 36 8.73 7.83 0.16
N GLU A 37 8.92 7.64 1.47
CA GLU A 37 10.08 6.96 2.05
C GLU A 37 9.87 5.46 2.26
N GLY A 38 8.61 5.02 2.42
CA GLY A 38 8.26 3.62 2.64
C GLY A 38 8.63 2.73 1.47
N GLU A 39 8.95 1.48 1.75
CA GLU A 39 9.38 0.51 0.74
C GLU A 39 8.44 -0.69 0.70
N TRP A 40 8.42 -1.37 -0.45
CA TRP A 40 7.75 -2.66 -0.56
C TRP A 40 8.66 -3.75 -0.02
N HIS A 41 8.16 -4.53 0.92
CA HIS A 41 8.89 -5.62 1.56
C HIS A 41 8.33 -6.98 1.16
N GLU A 42 9.21 -7.92 0.87
CA GLU A 42 8.83 -9.33 0.71
C GLU A 42 8.41 -9.90 2.06
N VAL A 43 7.25 -10.57 2.08
CA VAL A 43 6.65 -11.14 3.29
C VAL A 43 6.32 -12.61 3.10
N VAL A 44 6.23 -13.32 4.23
CA VAL A 44 5.70 -14.69 4.31
C VAL A 44 4.40 -14.58 5.11
N ASP A 45 3.30 -14.39 4.41
CA ASP A 45 1.98 -14.14 4.99
C ASP A 45 0.89 -14.87 4.19
N ASP A 46 -0.36 -14.74 4.61
CA ASP A 46 -1.52 -15.19 3.83
C ASP A 46 -1.60 -14.42 2.50
N GLU A 47 -2.11 -15.10 1.46
CA GLU A 47 -2.21 -14.47 0.14
C GLU A 47 -3.36 -13.46 0.11
N PRO A 48 -3.16 -12.26 -0.47
CA PRO A 48 -4.26 -11.32 -0.65
C PRO A 48 -5.31 -11.92 -1.59
N ASP A 49 -6.60 -11.71 -1.30
CA ASP A 49 -7.69 -12.31 -2.07
C ASP A 49 -8.79 -11.33 -2.52
N GLU A 50 -8.68 -10.05 -2.16
CA GLU A 50 -9.72 -9.04 -2.39
C GLU A 50 -9.84 -8.56 -3.85
N PHE A 51 -8.71 -8.23 -4.49
CA PHE A 51 -8.68 -7.61 -5.83
C PHE A 51 -7.94 -8.48 -6.85
N ASP A 52 -8.55 -8.65 -8.02
CA ASP A 52 -7.96 -9.37 -9.17
C ASP A 52 -7.13 -8.48 -10.10
N THR A 53 -7.26 -7.16 -9.99
CA THR A 53 -6.55 -6.20 -10.84
C THR A 53 -5.86 -5.13 -10.00
N LEU A 54 -4.73 -4.64 -10.52
CA LEU A 54 -4.03 -3.52 -9.88
C LEU A 54 -4.90 -2.27 -9.87
N ASP A 55 -5.66 -2.01 -10.94
CA ASP A 55 -6.53 -0.83 -11.04
C ASP A 55 -7.65 -0.82 -10.00
N ASP A 56 -8.23 -1.98 -9.66
CA ASP A 56 -9.22 -2.08 -8.59
C ASP A 56 -8.59 -1.81 -7.21
N LEU A 57 -7.38 -2.33 -6.96
CA LEU A 57 -6.63 -2.02 -5.74
C LEU A 57 -6.32 -0.51 -5.63
N VAL A 58 -5.85 0.11 -6.72
CA VAL A 58 -5.60 1.56 -6.76
C VAL A 58 -6.87 2.32 -6.44
N ARG A 59 -7.99 1.94 -7.07
CA ARG A 59 -9.28 2.59 -6.88
C ARG A 59 -9.73 2.50 -5.42
N ARG A 60 -9.60 1.34 -4.76
CA ARG A 60 -9.94 1.21 -3.33
C ARG A 60 -9.04 2.10 -2.47
N ALA A 61 -7.73 2.11 -2.71
CA ALA A 61 -6.81 2.95 -1.96
C ALA A 61 -7.12 4.45 -2.14
N GLU A 62 -7.47 4.89 -3.35
CA GLU A 62 -7.91 6.27 -3.60
C GLU A 62 -9.26 6.58 -2.94
N GLU A 63 -10.23 5.65 -2.96
CA GLU A 63 -11.51 5.80 -2.27
C GLU A 63 -11.32 6.07 -0.77
N VAL A 64 -10.44 5.31 -0.11
CA VAL A 64 -10.15 5.50 1.33
C VAL A 64 -9.32 6.75 1.58
N ILE A 65 -8.11 6.80 1.03
CA ILE A 65 -7.13 7.83 1.40
C ILE A 65 -7.57 9.21 0.89
N VAL A 66 -8.12 9.29 -0.33
CA VAL A 66 -8.54 10.59 -0.90
C VAL A 66 -9.99 10.89 -0.58
N GLY A 67 -10.86 9.89 -0.67
CA GLY A 67 -12.30 10.08 -0.49
C GLY A 67 -12.73 10.15 0.98
N GLU A 68 -12.29 9.19 1.80
CA GLU A 68 -12.72 9.06 3.19
C GLU A 68 -11.84 9.90 4.13
N TRP A 69 -10.52 9.89 3.94
CA TRP A 69 -9.57 10.62 4.79
C TRP A 69 -9.29 12.05 4.32
N GLU A 70 -9.77 12.41 3.13
CA GLU A 70 -9.55 13.73 2.50
C GLU A 70 -8.06 14.07 2.32
N MET A 71 -7.20 13.05 2.15
CA MET A 71 -5.75 13.21 1.96
C MET A 71 -5.36 13.32 0.48
N PRO A 72 -4.17 13.83 0.15
CA PRO A 72 -3.73 13.97 -1.23
C PRO A 72 -3.55 12.63 -1.94
N VAL A 73 -3.88 12.59 -3.24
CA VAL A 73 -3.74 11.39 -4.09
C VAL A 73 -2.28 10.93 -4.22
N GLU A 74 -1.33 11.82 -3.98
CA GLU A 74 0.10 11.53 -3.92
C GLU A 74 0.43 10.44 -2.88
N ALA A 75 -0.31 10.39 -1.76
CA ALA A 75 -0.12 9.35 -0.75
C ALA A 75 -0.36 7.94 -1.31
N VAL A 76 -1.27 7.80 -2.28
CA VAL A 76 -1.56 6.53 -2.98
C VAL A 76 -0.60 6.30 -4.14
N ARG A 77 -0.28 7.35 -4.90
CA ARG A 77 0.54 7.23 -6.12
C ARG A 77 1.98 6.83 -5.84
N LEU A 78 2.60 7.43 -4.82
CA LEU A 78 4.01 7.21 -4.50
C LEU A 78 4.35 5.72 -4.27
N PRO A 79 3.65 4.98 -3.40
CA PRO A 79 3.93 3.55 -3.21
C PRO A 79 3.61 2.73 -4.48
N LEU A 80 2.55 3.06 -5.21
CA LEU A 80 2.18 2.34 -6.42
C LEU A 80 3.16 2.54 -7.59
N ASP A 81 3.76 3.71 -7.71
CA ASP A 81 4.79 3.96 -8.71
C ASP A 81 6.05 3.12 -8.41
N LYS A 82 6.44 2.97 -7.14
CA LYS A 82 7.49 2.03 -6.74
C LYS A 82 7.13 0.58 -7.08
N LEU A 83 5.88 0.16 -6.84
CA LEU A 83 5.40 -1.18 -7.20
C LEU A 83 5.49 -1.43 -8.71
N ARG A 84 5.07 -0.44 -9.52
CA ARG A 84 5.14 -0.54 -11.00
C ARG A 84 6.57 -0.71 -11.49
N VAL A 85 7.54 -0.05 -10.86
CA VAL A 85 8.96 -0.26 -11.15
C VAL A 85 9.39 -1.68 -10.81
N ILE A 86 9.06 -2.19 -9.62
CA ILE A 86 9.35 -3.58 -9.20
C ILE A 86 8.79 -4.59 -10.21
N ILE A 87 7.54 -4.39 -10.64
CA ILE A 87 6.86 -5.24 -11.63
C ILE A 87 7.62 -5.21 -12.97
N ALA A 88 7.92 -4.02 -13.48
CA ALA A 88 8.57 -3.84 -14.78
C ALA A 88 10.00 -4.38 -14.80
N GLU A 89 10.81 -4.06 -13.80
CA GLU A 89 12.22 -4.48 -13.72
C GLU A 89 12.36 -5.98 -13.43
N GLY A 90 11.46 -6.54 -12.63
CA GLY A 90 11.48 -7.96 -12.27
C GLY A 90 10.80 -8.91 -13.27
N GLY A 91 10.12 -8.34 -14.29
CA GLY A 91 9.32 -9.10 -15.25
C GLY A 91 8.15 -9.83 -14.60
N TRP A 92 7.54 -9.20 -13.59
CA TRP A 92 6.43 -9.78 -12.85
C TRP A 92 5.08 -9.39 -13.45
N THR A 93 4.02 -10.07 -13.03
CA THR A 93 2.63 -9.71 -13.33
C THR A 93 1.84 -9.68 -12.04
N PHE A 94 0.99 -8.68 -11.86
CA PHE A 94 0.05 -8.62 -10.75
C PHE A 94 -0.95 -9.78 -10.83
N ALA A 95 -1.14 -10.50 -9.73
CA ALA A 95 -2.07 -11.63 -9.64
C ALA A 95 -3.24 -11.35 -8.70
N LYS A 96 -2.95 -10.78 -7.52
CA LYS A 96 -3.94 -10.45 -6.48
C LYS A 96 -3.47 -9.27 -5.65
N GLY A 97 -4.39 -8.54 -5.04
CA GLY A 97 -4.08 -7.51 -4.07
C GLY A 97 -5.16 -7.35 -3.01
N GLU A 98 -4.81 -6.67 -1.93
CA GLU A 98 -5.66 -6.36 -0.79
C GLU A 98 -5.28 -4.97 -0.27
N PHE A 99 -6.28 -4.22 0.17
CA PHE A 99 -6.08 -2.97 0.90
C PHE A 99 -6.69 -3.11 2.29
N SER A 100 -5.84 -3.12 3.30
CA SER A 100 -6.25 -3.25 4.69
C SER A 100 -6.24 -1.85 5.32
N ASP A 101 -7.39 -1.38 5.78
CA ASP A 101 -7.54 -0.08 6.44
C ASP A 101 -7.33 -0.23 7.96
N PHE A 102 -6.83 0.84 8.59
CA PHE A 102 -6.63 0.96 10.02
C PHE A 102 -7.97 0.83 10.77
N GLU A 103 -8.22 -0.31 11.44
CA GLU A 103 -9.31 -0.47 12.41
C GLU A 103 -8.80 -0.21 13.85
N GLY A 104 -8.51 1.05 14.18
CA GLY A 104 -8.00 1.44 15.51
C GLY A 104 -6.54 1.03 15.75
N HIS A 105 -6.08 1.01 17.01
CA HIS A 105 -4.67 0.71 17.39
C HIS A 105 -4.23 -0.76 17.15
N HIS A 106 -4.82 -1.48 16.21
CA HIS A 106 -4.56 -2.90 16.01
C HIS A 106 -3.91 -3.26 14.67
N ASN A 107 -4.11 -2.47 13.60
CA ASN A 107 -3.48 -2.69 12.29
C ASN A 107 -3.04 -1.38 11.68
N ASP A 108 -1.94 -1.36 10.94
CA ASP A 108 -1.59 -0.24 10.06
C ASP A 108 -2.46 -0.28 8.80
N THR A 109 -2.60 0.87 8.14
CA THR A 109 -3.07 0.88 6.75
C THR A 109 -2.00 0.27 5.84
N GLU A 110 -2.37 -0.75 5.08
CA GLU A 110 -1.44 -1.57 4.30
C GLU A 110 -1.97 -1.88 2.89
N LEU A 111 -1.03 -2.04 1.96
CA LEU A 111 -1.27 -2.60 0.64
C LEU A 111 -0.52 -3.93 0.56
N MET A 112 -1.22 -5.01 0.24
CA MET A 112 -0.59 -6.30 0.00
C MET A 112 -0.84 -6.75 -1.43
N VAL A 113 0.20 -7.27 -2.09
CA VAL A 113 0.10 -7.72 -3.48
C VAL A 113 0.82 -9.05 -3.69
N LYS A 114 0.21 -9.90 -4.51
CA LYS A 114 0.81 -11.10 -5.05
C LYS A 114 1.22 -10.87 -6.50
N LEU A 115 2.49 -11.13 -6.78
CA LEU A 115 3.07 -11.08 -8.12
C LEU A 115 3.47 -12.49 -8.58
N VAL A 116 3.38 -12.76 -9.89
CA VAL A 116 3.75 -14.05 -10.51
C VAL A 116 4.60 -13.88 -11.76
N ARG A 117 5.44 -14.87 -12.07
CA ARG A 117 6.21 -14.97 -13.33
C ARG A 117 6.58 -16.41 -13.70
#